data_AF-A0A953ANF6-F1
#
_entry.id   AF-A0A953ANF6-F1
#
_cell.length_a   1.000
_cell.length_b   1.000
_cell.length_c   1.000
_cell.angle_alpha   90.00
_cell.angle_beta   90.00
_cell.angle_gamma   90.00
#
_symmetry.space_group_name_H-M   'P 1'
#
loop_
_entity.id
_entity.type
_entity.pdbx_description
1 polymer ?
#
loop_
_entity_poly.entity_id
_entity_poly.type
_entity_poly.pdbx_seq_one_letter_code
_entity_poly.pdbx_strand_id
1 'polypeptide(L)'
;MTAQTTSASEGEARTGRLPLVGLLVIQLFLGYQWFMSGLTKLYRGGFPAGLAKELTEKSEGVPGWYKDFLDGSIIPNATAFGYLIEIGELLIGVALIAAALVWEHQ
;
A
#
# COMPACT_ATOMS: atom_id res chain seq x y z
N MET A 1 -1.92 10.52 -49.41
CA MET A 1 -2.79 9.74 -48.48
C MET A 1 -2.05 9.35 -47.18
N THR A 2 -0.94 10.00 -46.84
CA THR A 2 -0.03 9.63 -45.74
C THR A 2 -0.08 10.59 -44.53
N ALA A 3 -0.61 11.81 -44.68
CA ALA A 3 -0.67 12.79 -43.59
C ALA A 3 -1.83 12.52 -42.61
N GLN A 4 -2.95 11.98 -43.09
CA GLN A 4 -4.18 11.83 -42.31
C GLN A 4 -4.15 10.62 -41.36
N THR A 5 -3.37 9.59 -41.70
CA THR A 5 -3.11 8.43 -40.84
C THR A 5 -2.18 8.78 -39.68
N THR A 6 -1.26 9.73 -39.88
CA THR A 6 -0.27 10.13 -38.87
C THR A 6 -0.94 10.90 -37.72
N SER A 7 -1.79 11.89 -38.02
CA SER A 7 -2.46 12.71 -37.00
C SER A 7 -3.45 11.93 -36.13
N ALA A 8 -4.12 10.92 -36.69
CA ALA A 8 -5.05 10.08 -35.93
C ALA A 8 -4.30 9.16 -34.95
N SER A 9 -3.18 8.56 -35.37
CA SER A 9 -2.37 7.68 -34.52
C SER A 9 -1.70 8.40 -33.34
N GLU A 10 -1.29 9.67 -33.52
CA GLU A 10 -0.72 10.48 -32.45
C GLU A 10 -1.75 10.88 -31.38
N GLY A 11 -3.00 11.13 -31.79
CA GLY A 11 -4.09 11.50 -30.89
C GLY A 11 -4.52 10.37 -29.96
N GLU A 12 -4.61 9.14 -30.48
CA GLU A 12 -4.93 7.95 -29.67
C GLU A 12 -3.80 7.61 -28.70
N ALA A 13 -2.54 7.68 -29.13
CA ALA A 13 -1.39 7.40 -28.28
C ALA A 13 -1.29 8.39 -27.10
N ARG A 14 -1.57 9.68 -27.31
CA ARG A 14 -1.59 10.68 -26.22
C ARG A 14 -2.71 10.44 -25.22
N THR A 15 -3.87 9.99 -25.68
CA THR A 15 -5.04 9.70 -24.83
C THR A 15 -4.79 8.53 -23.90
N GLY A 16 -4.04 7.50 -24.32
CA GLY A 16 -3.65 6.38 -23.45
C GLY A 16 -2.53 6.71 -22.45
N ARG A 17 -1.62 7.64 -22.80
CA ARG A 17 -0.46 7.98 -21.95
C ARG A 17 -0.81 8.87 -20.75
N LEU A 18 -1.76 9.80 -20.90
CA LEU A 18 -2.19 10.68 -19.81
C LEU A 18 -2.78 9.94 -18.59
N PRO A 19 -3.76 9.02 -18.74
CA PRO A 19 -4.30 8.27 -17.61
C PRO A 19 -3.27 7.31 -17.01
N LEU A 20 -2.36 6.75 -17.82
CA LEU A 20 -1.26 5.92 -17.33
C LEU A 20 -0.32 6.71 -16.42
N VAL A 21 0.16 7.86 -16.87
CA VAL A 21 1.03 8.73 -16.06
C VAL A 21 0.32 9.17 -14.77
N GLY A 22 -0.97 9.52 -14.87
CA GLY A 22 -1.78 9.83 -13.69
C GLY A 22 -1.85 8.67 -12.69
N LEU A 23 -2.05 7.44 -13.16
CA LEU A 23 -2.07 6.25 -12.33
C LEU A 23 -0.70 5.98 -11.68
N LEU A 24 0.40 6.15 -12.42
CA LEU A 24 1.76 5.96 -11.89
C LEU A 24 2.09 6.98 -10.79
N VAL A 25 1.65 8.24 -10.92
CA VAL A 25 1.81 9.27 -9.87
C VAL A 25 1.01 8.91 -8.62
N ILE A 26 -0.24 8.46 -8.77
CA ILE A 26 -1.06 7.99 -7.64
C ILE A 26 -0.39 6.79 -6.97
N GLN A 27 0.12 5.85 -7.76
CA GLN A 27 0.82 4.67 -7.27
C GLN A 27 2.10 5.04 -6.49
N LEU A 28 2.91 5.97 -6.99
CA LEU A 28 4.08 6.49 -6.28
C LEU A 28 3.70 7.12 -4.95
N PHE A 29 2.63 7.93 -4.94
CA PHE A 29 2.13 8.55 -3.71
C PHE A 29 1.69 7.49 -2.69
N LEU A 30 0.92 6.50 -3.11
CA LEU A 30 0.51 5.39 -2.25
C LEU A 30 1.71 4.60 -1.73
N GLY A 31 2.67 4.26 -2.59
CA GLY A 31 3.91 3.58 -2.21
C GLY A 31 4.70 4.37 -1.16
N TYR A 32 4.82 5.68 -1.33
CA TYR A 32 5.43 6.57 -0.36
C TYR A 32 4.69 6.56 1.00
N GLN A 33 3.36 6.61 1.01
CA GLN A 33 2.58 6.57 2.24
C GLN A 33 2.80 5.27 3.02
N TRP A 34 2.76 4.13 2.33
CA TRP A 34 3.00 2.81 2.93
C TRP A 34 4.43 2.68 3.48
N PHE A 35 5.42 3.10 2.68
CA PHE A 35 6.81 3.09 3.10
C PHE A 35 7.04 3.95 4.35
N MET A 36 6.54 5.19 4.35
CA MET A 36 6.71 6.11 5.48
C MET A 36 5.96 5.65 6.73
N SER A 37 4.80 5.01 6.57
CA SER A 37 4.06 4.39 7.67
C SER A 37 4.91 3.30 8.35
N GLY A 38 5.41 2.34 7.56
CA GLY A 38 6.23 1.25 8.08
C GLY A 38 7.53 1.75 8.71
N LEU A 39 8.19 2.72 8.05
CA LEU A 39 9.44 3.32 8.54
C LEU A 39 9.25 4.04 9.87
N THR A 40 8.13 4.78 10.01
CA THR A 40 7.82 5.49 11.25
C THR A 40 7.54 4.53 12.39
N LYS A 41 6.84 3.42 12.13
CA LYS A 41 6.58 2.37 13.14
C LYS A 41 7.89 1.72 13.60
N LEU A 42 8.73 1.32 12.64
CA LEU A 42 10.03 0.72 12.90
C LEU A 42 10.95 1.66 13.70
N TYR A 43 11.02 2.94 13.30
CA TYR A 43 11.87 3.93 13.97
C TYR A 43 11.40 4.25 15.40
N ARG A 44 10.08 4.29 15.63
CA ARG A 44 9.52 4.54 16.97
C ARG A 44 9.58 3.29 17.87
N GLY A 45 9.57 2.08 17.30
CA GLY A 45 9.76 0.80 17.97
C GLY A 45 8.63 0.34 18.90
N GLY A 46 7.62 1.17 19.17
CA GLY A 46 6.55 0.87 20.13
C GLY A 46 5.31 0.15 19.54
N PHE A 47 5.20 0.06 18.22
CA PHE A 47 3.99 -0.45 17.58
C PHE A 47 3.70 -1.94 17.89
N PRO A 48 4.66 -2.88 17.83
CA PRO A 48 4.39 -4.30 18.08
C PRO A 48 4.01 -4.57 19.54
N ALA A 49 4.53 -3.78 20.48
CA ALA A 49 4.18 -3.87 21.89
C ALA A 49 2.79 -3.26 22.19
N GLY A 50 2.38 -2.23 21.43
CA GLY A 50 1.08 -1.56 21.60
C GLY A 50 -0.09 -2.26 20.91
N LEU A 51 0.17 -3.12 19.92
CA LEU A 51 -0.87 -3.66 19.04
C LEU A 51 -1.95 -4.46 19.77
N ALA A 52 -1.57 -5.29 20.77
CA ALA A 52 -2.54 -6.07 21.54
C ALA A 52 -3.58 -5.18 22.22
N LYS A 53 -3.11 -4.13 22.91
CA LYS A 53 -3.97 -3.18 23.62
C LYS A 53 -4.91 -2.48 22.65
N GLU A 54 -4.38 -1.98 21.54
CA GLU A 54 -5.16 -1.26 20.53
C GLU A 54 -6.24 -2.15 19.91
N LEU A 55 -5.92 -3.41 19.60
CA LEU A 55 -6.90 -4.37 19.06
C LEU A 55 -7.96 -4.73 20.08
N THR A 56 -7.61 -4.91 21.36
CA THR A 56 -8.60 -5.16 22.42
C THR A 56 -9.60 -3.99 22.52
N GLU A 57 -9.10 -2.75 22.57
CA GLU A 57 -9.94 -1.55 22.64
C GLU A 57 -10.83 -1.39 21.40
N LYS A 58 -10.31 -1.71 20.21
CA LYS A 58 -11.07 -1.62 18.94
C LYS A 58 -11.94 -2.83 18.64
N SER A 59 -11.81 -3.93 19.40
CA SER A 59 -12.66 -5.12 19.23
C SER A 59 -14.09 -4.91 19.73
N GLU A 60 -14.35 -3.80 20.42
CA GLU A 60 -15.70 -3.43 20.84
C GLU A 60 -16.53 -2.98 19.62
N GLY A 61 -17.64 -3.68 19.36
CA GLY A 61 -18.56 -3.35 18.26
C GLY A 61 -18.25 -3.99 16.91
N VAL A 62 -17.24 -4.87 16.83
CA VAL A 62 -17.01 -5.69 15.64
C VAL A 62 -17.91 -6.95 15.65
N PRO A 63 -18.19 -7.57 14.49
CA PRO A 63 -18.94 -8.83 14.45
C PRO A 63 -18.31 -9.92 15.32
N GLY A 64 -19.13 -10.73 16.01
CA GLY A 64 -18.67 -11.72 16.99
C GLY A 64 -17.60 -12.68 16.46
N TRP A 65 -17.78 -13.22 15.26
CA TRP A 65 -16.79 -14.11 14.63
C TRP A 65 -15.42 -13.44 14.43
N TYR A 66 -15.42 -12.12 14.15
CA TYR A 66 -14.20 -11.37 13.94
C TYR A 66 -13.52 -11.09 15.28
N LYS A 67 -14.31 -10.79 16.32
CA LYS A 67 -13.81 -10.70 17.69
C LYS A 67 -13.17 -12.01 18.14
N ASP A 68 -13.84 -13.15 17.93
CA ASP A 68 -13.31 -14.47 18.31
C ASP A 68 -11.98 -14.78 17.61
N PHE A 69 -11.84 -14.39 16.33
CA PHE A 69 -10.58 -14.50 15.59
C PHE A 69 -9.49 -13.59 16.16
N LEU A 70 -9.81 -12.33 16.47
CA LEU A 70 -8.86 -11.40 17.09
C LEU A 70 -8.39 -11.92 18.45
N ASP A 71 -9.32 -12.28 19.33
CA ASP A 71 -9.05 -12.73 20.69
C ASP A 71 -8.31 -14.08 20.72
N GLY A 72 -8.60 -14.98 19.76
CA GLY A 72 -8.00 -16.31 19.69
C GLY A 72 -6.67 -16.41 18.94
N SER A 73 -6.46 -15.59 17.90
CA SER A 73 -5.31 -15.72 16.99
C SER A 73 -4.39 -14.51 16.98
N ILE A 74 -4.95 -13.30 16.87
CA ILE A 74 -4.17 -12.09 16.61
C ILE A 74 -3.64 -11.48 17.90
N ILE A 75 -4.52 -11.18 18.87
CA ILE A 75 -4.16 -10.51 20.13
C ILE A 75 -3.13 -11.31 20.94
N PRO A 76 -3.24 -12.65 21.10
CA PRO A 76 -2.22 -13.44 21.80
C PRO A 76 -0.84 -13.40 21.13
N ASN A 77 -0.79 -13.17 19.82
CA ASN A 77 0.42 -13.14 19.01
C ASN A 77 0.73 -11.72 18.48
N ALA A 78 0.17 -10.68 19.10
CA ALA A 78 0.14 -9.34 18.53
C ALA A 78 1.52 -8.76 18.25
N THR A 79 2.54 -9.09 19.05
CA THR A 79 3.91 -8.64 18.79
C THR A 79 4.46 -9.22 17.49
N ALA A 80 4.25 -10.50 17.21
CA ALA A 80 4.67 -11.11 15.94
C ALA A 80 3.91 -10.50 14.76
N PHE A 81 2.59 -10.33 14.88
CA PHE A 81 1.79 -9.65 13.86
C PHE A 81 2.20 -8.18 13.67
N GLY A 82 2.59 -7.49 14.74
CA GLY A 82 3.10 -6.12 14.69
C GLY A 82 4.34 -6.01 13.82
N TYR A 83 5.33 -6.88 14.02
CA TYR A 83 6.51 -6.92 13.14
C TYR A 83 6.16 -7.29 11.69
N LEU A 84 5.24 -8.23 11.49
CA LEU A 84 4.76 -8.58 10.14
C LEU A 84 4.12 -7.38 9.44
N ILE A 85 3.33 -6.58 10.16
CA ILE A 85 2.71 -5.36 9.63
C ILE A 85 3.79 -4.32 9.30
N GLU A 86 4.74 -4.07 10.20
CA GLU A 86 5.82 -3.10 9.95
C GLU A 86 6.64 -3.44 8.70
N ILE A 87 7.09 -4.70 8.60
CA ILE A 87 7.88 -5.18 7.47
C ILE A 87 7.01 -5.20 6.20
N GLY A 88 5.75 -5.63 6.31
CA GLY A 88 4.80 -5.64 5.21
C GLY A 88 4.56 -4.25 4.64
N GLU A 89 4.37 -3.24 5.49
CA GLU A 89 4.19 -1.85 5.07
C GLU A 89 5.41 -1.32 4.31
N LEU A 90 6.61 -1.60 4.81
CA LEU A 90 7.86 -1.24 4.13
C LEU A 90 7.99 -1.93 2.77
N LEU A 91 7.77 -3.24 2.71
CA LEU A 91 7.90 -4.02 1.47
C LEU A 91 6.88 -3.60 0.42
N ILE A 92 5.63 -3.38 0.82
CA ILE A 92 4.57 -2.90 -0.08
C ILE A 92 4.91 -1.50 -0.61
N GLY A 93 5.39 -0.61 0.26
CA GLY A 93 5.82 0.72 -0.15
C GLY A 93 6.94 0.68 -1.19
N VAL A 94 7.99 -0.12 -0.94
CA VAL A 94 9.09 -0.32 -1.89
C VAL A 94 8.59 -0.95 -3.19
N ALA A 95 7.74 -1.97 -3.13
CA ALA A 95 7.22 -2.64 -4.31
C ALA A 95 6.38 -1.70 -5.20
N LEU A 96 5.51 -0.88 -4.61
CA LEU A 96 4.69 0.09 -5.35
C LEU A 96 5.54 1.16 -6.03
N ILE A 97 6.56 1.68 -5.33
CA ILE A 97 7.49 2.67 -5.89
C ILE A 97 8.31 2.05 -7.03
N ALA A 98 8.93 0.89 -6.78
CA ALA A 98 9.74 0.20 -7.78
C ALA A 98 8.92 -0.15 -9.03
N ALA A 99 7.70 -0.66 -8.85
CA ALA A 99 6.81 -0.97 -9.96
C ALA A 99 6.44 0.28 -10.78
N ALA A 100 6.19 1.42 -10.12
CA ALA A 100 5.89 2.66 -10.83
C ALA A 100 7.09 3.15 -11.65
N LEU A 101 8.30 3.07 -11.09
CA LEU A 101 9.53 3.44 -11.79
C LEU A 101 9.82 2.50 -12.97
N VAL A 102 9.63 1.19 -12.81
CA VAL A 102 9.85 0.22 -13.89
C VAL A 102 8.89 0.47 -15.05
N TRP A 103 7.62 0.75 -14.77
CA TRP A 103 6.60 0.94 -15.81
C TRP A 103 6.68 2.29 -16.51
N GLU A 104 7.27 3.31 -15.89
CA GLU A 104 7.56 4.59 -16.53
C GLU A 104 8.57 4.44 -17.69
N HIS A 105 9.49 3.47 -17.58
CA HIS A 105 10.59 3.28 -18.53
C HIS A 105 10.26 2.31 -19.68
N GLN A 106 9.01 1.84 -19.79
CA GLN A 106 8.53 0.96 -20.87
C GLN A 106 7.58 1.69 -21.82
#